data_AF-A0A154QZY9-F1
#
_entry.id   AF-A0A154QZY9-F1
#
_cell.length_a   1.000
_cell.length_b   1.000
_cell.length_c   1.000
_cell.angle_alpha   90.00
_cell.angle_beta   90.00
_cell.angle_gamma   90.00
#
_symmetry.space_group_name_H-M   'P 1'
#
loop_
_entity.id
_entity.type
_entity.pdbx_description
1 polymer ?
#
loop_
_entity_poly.entity_id
_entity_poly.type
_entity_poly.pdbx_seq_one_letter_code
_entity_poly.pdbx_strand_id
1 'polypeptide(L)'
;MRFIQFIRPDNGQTMLPFFSDKGQAEEAASNAALIVAMSGRDLFELTQGASLMLNPNVDAIALYPPEITAILEGRALGSFAMDEIPAETEVLIGPPSVSTVALNMILRNLFQQEATVKAAFLTELHRQDESAAVILLLTVVAAKAHQERLLQLVALAFKAGALKLALPIDMRFLEPGESLDEICNGGVQIFGA
;
A
#
# COMPACT_ATOMS: atom_id res chain seq x y z
N MET A 1 22.46 7.77 -18.16
CA MET A 1 22.10 8.79 -17.15
C MET A 1 22.05 8.11 -15.79
N ARG A 2 22.46 8.78 -14.70
CA ARG A 2 22.36 8.25 -13.32
C ARG A 2 21.56 9.24 -12.50
N PHE A 3 20.56 8.76 -11.77
CA PHE A 3 19.75 9.57 -10.87
C PHE A 3 20.28 9.46 -9.44
N ILE A 4 20.06 10.51 -8.65
CA ILE A 4 20.33 10.49 -7.21
C ILE A 4 19.18 9.74 -6.54
N GLN A 5 19.50 8.98 -5.50
CA GLN A 5 18.53 8.29 -4.66
C GLN A 5 18.84 8.57 -3.20
N PHE A 6 17.82 8.49 -2.35
CA PHE A 6 17.96 8.58 -0.90
C PHE A 6 17.21 7.43 -0.22
N ILE A 7 17.58 7.15 1.02
CA ILE A 7 16.89 6.17 1.86
C ILE A 7 15.93 6.94 2.74
N ARG A 8 14.64 6.57 2.71
CA ARG A 8 13.64 7.20 3.58
C ARG A 8 13.92 6.82 5.04
N PRO A 9 13.88 7.79 5.97
CA PRO A 9 14.14 7.52 7.39
C PRO A 9 13.01 6.73 8.08
N ASP A 10 11.78 6.80 7.58
CA ASP A 10 10.60 6.20 8.21
C ASP A 10 10.43 4.70 7.95
N ASN A 11 10.83 4.24 6.76
CA ASN A 11 10.64 2.87 6.32
C ASN A 11 11.87 2.23 5.63
N GLY A 12 12.99 2.96 5.47
CA GLY A 12 14.23 2.45 4.91
C GLY A 12 14.21 2.18 3.40
N GLN A 13 13.15 2.57 2.68
CA GLN A 13 13.07 2.37 1.24
C GLN A 13 13.95 3.35 0.47
N THR A 14 14.58 2.85 -0.60
CA THR A 14 15.32 3.69 -1.55
C THR A 14 14.35 4.35 -2.52
N MET A 15 14.43 5.68 -2.62
CA MET A 15 13.54 6.49 -3.46
C MET A 15 14.34 7.40 -4.38
N LEU A 16 13.82 7.60 -5.60
CA LEU A 16 14.27 8.60 -6.54
C LEU A 16 13.44 9.88 -6.35
N PRO A 17 14.04 11.03 -6.00
CA PRO A 17 13.32 12.27 -5.85
C PRO A 17 13.01 12.89 -7.22
N PHE A 18 11.80 13.41 -7.38
CA PHE A 18 11.46 14.30 -8.48
C PHE A 18 10.57 15.44 -7.99
N PHE A 19 10.51 16.51 -8.78
CA PHE A 19 9.89 17.76 -8.37
C PHE A 19 8.93 18.25 -9.44
N SER A 20 7.76 18.72 -9.01
CA SER A 20 6.80 19.40 -9.89
C SER A 20 7.13 20.89 -10.08
N ASP A 21 7.97 21.45 -9.21
CA ASP A 21 8.41 22.84 -9.24
C ASP A 21 9.94 22.94 -9.37
N LYS A 22 10.38 23.91 -10.18
CA LYS A 22 11.81 24.12 -10.44
C LYS A 22 12.54 24.68 -9.21
N GLY A 23 11.93 25.60 -8.47
CA GLY A 23 12.54 26.20 -7.28
C GLY A 23 12.80 25.16 -6.20
N GLN A 24 11.84 24.26 -5.96
CA GLN A 24 12.02 23.13 -5.04
C GLN A 24 13.18 22.21 -5.47
N ALA A 25 13.33 21.95 -6.78
CA ALA A 25 14.44 21.15 -7.29
C ALA A 25 15.80 21.83 -7.10
N GLU A 26 15.88 23.15 -7.32
CA GLU A 26 17.10 23.94 -7.14
C GLU A 26 17.52 24.00 -5.67
N GLU A 27 16.57 24.19 -4.77
CA GLU A 27 16.80 24.17 -3.33
C GLU A 27 17.33 22.80 -2.87
N ALA A 28 16.64 21.72 -3.26
CA ALA A 28 17.04 20.36 -2.89
C ALA A 28 18.39 19.96 -3.49
N ALA A 29 18.71 20.41 -4.71
CA ALA A 29 19.99 20.13 -5.35
C ALA A 29 21.15 20.88 -4.69
N SER A 30 20.94 22.10 -4.17
CA SER A 30 21.96 22.88 -3.46
C SER A 30 23.33 22.93 -4.19
N ASN A 31 23.32 23.05 -5.52
CA ASN A 31 24.48 22.98 -6.42
C ASN A 31 25.26 21.65 -6.43
N ALA A 32 24.80 20.60 -5.74
CA ALA A 32 25.41 19.28 -5.69
C ALA A 32 24.94 18.35 -6.82
N ALA A 33 23.90 18.72 -7.56
CA ALA A 33 23.29 17.90 -8.60
C ALA A 33 22.91 18.73 -9.83
N LEU A 34 22.96 18.10 -11.01
CA LEU A 34 22.37 18.65 -12.23
C LEU A 34 20.85 18.43 -12.21
N ILE A 35 20.10 19.45 -12.63
CA ILE A 35 18.65 19.40 -12.76
C ILE A 35 18.31 19.21 -14.23
N VAL A 36 17.48 18.21 -14.51
CA VAL A 36 16.99 17.93 -15.86
C VAL A 36 15.48 18.15 -15.87
N ALA A 37 15.01 19.08 -16.68
CA ALA A 37 13.59 19.26 -16.94
C ALA A 37 13.15 18.26 -18.03
N MET A 38 12.07 17.53 -17.76
CA MET A 38 11.44 16.61 -18.72
C MET A 38 9.96 16.46 -18.42
N SER A 39 9.21 15.85 -19.35
CA SER A 39 7.81 15.52 -19.07
C SER A 39 7.73 14.42 -18.00
N GLY A 40 6.64 14.39 -17.24
CA GLY A 40 6.40 13.31 -16.27
C GLY A 40 6.34 11.93 -16.92
N ARG A 41 5.85 11.85 -18.17
CA ARG A 41 5.84 10.61 -18.94
C ARG A 41 7.26 10.12 -19.25
N ASP A 42 8.13 10.99 -19.76
CA ASP A 42 9.52 10.61 -20.06
C ASP A 42 10.25 10.16 -18.79
N LEU A 43 10.04 10.87 -17.67
CA LEU A 43 10.59 10.47 -16.38
C LEU A 43 10.16 9.06 -16.00
N PHE A 44 8.85 8.81 -16.00
CA PHE A 44 8.29 7.50 -15.63
C PHE A 44 8.74 6.36 -16.55
N GLU A 45 8.90 6.62 -17.85
CA GLU A 45 9.44 5.64 -18.80
C GLU A 45 10.93 5.33 -18.51
N LEU A 46 11.72 6.34 -18.16
CA LEU A 46 13.14 6.18 -17.82
C LEU A 46 13.38 5.52 -16.46
N THR A 47 12.40 5.58 -15.55
CA THR A 47 12.52 5.10 -14.17
C THR A 47 11.61 3.90 -13.88
N GLN A 48 11.19 3.14 -14.90
CA GLN A 48 10.42 1.91 -14.69
C GLN A 48 11.17 0.96 -13.76
N GLY A 49 10.47 0.43 -12.75
CA GLY A 49 11.06 -0.43 -11.73
C GLY A 49 11.67 0.31 -10.53
N ALA A 50 11.81 1.64 -10.57
CA ALA A 50 12.23 2.43 -9.41
C ALA A 50 11.03 2.95 -8.61
N SER A 51 11.21 3.11 -7.31
CA SER A 51 10.27 3.86 -6.46
C SER A 51 10.63 5.34 -6.50
N LEU A 52 9.63 6.21 -6.69
CA LEU A 52 9.81 7.65 -6.84
C LEU A 52 9.13 8.39 -5.69
N MET A 53 9.67 9.56 -5.33
CA MET A 53 9.04 10.47 -4.38
C MET A 53 8.89 11.86 -4.99
N LEU A 54 7.66 12.34 -5.08
CA LEU A 54 7.33 13.69 -5.51
C LEU A 54 7.52 14.66 -4.35
N ASN A 55 8.23 15.76 -4.61
CA ASN A 55 8.47 16.86 -3.68
C ASN A 55 8.81 16.36 -2.25
N PRO A 56 9.95 15.67 -2.05
CA PRO A 56 10.28 15.02 -0.76
C PRO A 56 10.28 15.95 0.46
N ASN A 57 10.50 17.25 0.25
CA ASN A 57 10.56 18.25 1.32
C ASN A 57 9.21 18.91 1.63
N VAL A 58 8.15 18.58 0.88
CA VAL A 58 6.83 19.22 1.00
C VAL A 58 5.73 18.16 1.07
N ASP A 59 5.39 17.55 -0.06
CA ASP A 59 4.27 16.61 -0.14
C ASP A 59 4.69 15.18 0.19
N ALA A 60 5.95 14.82 -0.11
CA ALA A 60 6.53 13.50 0.12
C ALA A 60 5.70 12.32 -0.42
N ILE A 61 5.05 12.50 -1.58
CA ILE A 61 4.17 11.48 -2.18
C ILE A 61 5.03 10.38 -2.82
N ALA A 62 4.90 9.14 -2.33
CA ALA A 62 5.53 7.97 -2.91
C ALA A 62 4.75 7.45 -4.12
N LEU A 63 5.47 7.03 -5.16
CA LEU A 63 4.96 6.29 -6.31
C LEU A 63 5.79 5.02 -6.47
N TYR A 64 5.14 3.86 -6.39
CA TYR A 64 5.81 2.57 -6.57
C TYR A 64 5.73 2.08 -8.02
N PRO A 65 6.64 1.17 -8.43
CA PRO A 65 6.70 0.70 -9.83
C PRO A 65 5.36 0.24 -10.44
N PRO A 66 4.47 -0.48 -9.70
CA PRO A 66 3.16 -0.87 -10.22
C PRO A 66 2.25 0.33 -10.56
N GLU A 67 2.31 1.41 -9.78
CA GLU A 67 1.53 2.62 -10.03
C GLU A 67 2.10 3.42 -11.19
N ILE A 68 3.43 3.51 -11.30
CA ILE A 68 4.09 4.12 -12.47
C ILE A 68 3.64 3.43 -13.75
N THR A 69 3.63 2.10 -13.73
CA THR A 69 3.12 1.29 -14.84
C THR A 69 1.65 1.62 -15.14
N ALA A 70 0.80 1.67 -14.11
CA ALA A 70 -0.61 2.01 -14.27
C ALA A 70 -0.81 3.42 -14.86
N ILE A 71 -0.05 4.42 -14.40
CA ILE A 71 -0.10 5.80 -14.93
C ILE A 71 0.31 5.83 -16.40
N LEU A 72 1.41 5.16 -16.76
CA LEU A 72 1.89 5.12 -18.14
C LEU A 72 0.88 4.51 -19.10
N GLU A 73 0.15 3.48 -18.64
CA GLU A 73 -0.92 2.77 -19.35
C GLU A 73 -2.27 3.50 -19.30
N GLY A 74 -2.38 4.62 -18.59
CA GLY A 74 -3.65 5.36 -18.44
C GLY A 74 -4.70 4.64 -17.59
N ARG A 75 -4.28 3.72 -16.71
CA ARG A 75 -5.15 3.04 -15.75
C ARG A 75 -5.35 3.88 -14.49
N ALA A 76 -6.52 3.75 -13.89
CA ALA A 76 -6.81 4.39 -12.61
C ALA A 76 -5.99 3.75 -11.47
N LEU A 77 -5.54 4.59 -10.53
CA LEU A 77 -4.89 4.14 -9.31
C LEU A 77 -5.90 3.68 -8.25
N GLY A 78 -5.41 2.89 -7.31
CA GLY A 78 -6.15 2.58 -6.08
C GLY A 78 -6.31 3.82 -5.20
N SER A 79 -7.31 3.79 -4.33
CA SER A 79 -7.52 4.82 -3.32
C SER A 79 -7.83 4.15 -1.97
N PHE A 80 -7.32 4.73 -0.90
CA PHE A 80 -7.59 4.31 0.47
C PHE A 80 -7.62 5.54 1.37
N ALA A 81 -8.21 5.38 2.55
CA ALA A 81 -8.16 6.37 3.63
C ALA A 81 -7.60 5.69 4.87
N MET A 82 -6.95 6.46 5.74
CA MET A 82 -6.60 5.97 7.06
C MET A 82 -7.81 6.07 7.97
N ASP A 83 -8.10 5.00 8.68
CA ASP A 83 -9.07 4.96 9.76
C ASP A 83 -8.36 4.55 11.04
N GLU A 84 -8.70 5.20 12.15
CA GLU A 84 -8.18 4.86 13.47
C GLU A 84 -9.32 4.22 14.27
N ILE A 85 -9.15 2.96 14.63
CA ILE A 85 -10.07 2.29 15.57
C ILE A 85 -9.52 2.53 16.98
N PRO A 86 -10.26 3.24 17.85
CA PRO A 86 -9.83 3.44 19.24
C PRO A 86 -9.58 2.12 19.95
N ALA A 87 -8.56 2.08 20.81
CA ALA A 87 -8.18 0.86 21.53
C ALA A 87 -9.29 0.31 22.44
N GLU A 88 -10.25 1.14 22.84
CA GLU A 88 -11.36 0.79 23.73
C GLU A 88 -12.60 0.31 22.96
N THR A 89 -12.58 0.30 21.62
CA THR A 89 -13.71 -0.16 20.82
C THR A 89 -13.86 -1.67 20.97
N GLU A 90 -14.95 -2.11 21.60
CA GLU A 90 -15.32 -3.52 21.62
C GLU A 90 -15.65 -4.00 20.21
N VAL A 91 -15.03 -5.11 19.81
CA VAL A 91 -15.24 -5.74 18.50
C VAL A 91 -15.62 -7.20 18.69
N LEU A 92 -16.61 -7.67 17.93
CA LEU A 92 -16.84 -9.10 17.74
C LEU A 92 -16.15 -9.53 16.45
N ILE A 93 -15.53 -10.70 16.48
CA ILE A 93 -14.71 -11.20 15.39
C ILE A 93 -15.19 -12.57 14.94
N GLY A 94 -15.05 -12.86 13.65
CA GLY A 94 -15.34 -14.18 13.12
C GLY A 94 -14.86 -14.36 11.67
N PRO A 95 -15.05 -15.56 11.10
CA PRO A 95 -14.82 -15.77 9.68
C PRO A 95 -15.82 -14.94 8.84
N PRO A 96 -15.48 -14.56 7.60
CA PRO A 96 -16.39 -13.83 6.73
C PRO A 96 -17.75 -14.54 6.54
N SER A 97 -18.83 -13.83 6.84
CA SER A 97 -20.22 -14.27 6.65
C SER A 97 -20.71 -14.04 5.21
N VAL A 98 -20.04 -13.15 4.48
CA VAL A 98 -20.30 -12.83 3.07
C VAL A 98 -19.33 -13.54 2.13
N SER A 99 -19.70 -13.65 0.85
CA SER A 99 -18.83 -14.24 -0.17
C SER A 99 -17.55 -13.42 -0.38
N THR A 100 -16.40 -14.07 -0.24
CA THR A 100 -15.06 -13.47 -0.40
C THR A 100 -14.28 -14.09 -1.57
N VAL A 101 -14.93 -14.86 -2.45
CA VAL A 101 -14.27 -15.62 -3.52
C VAL A 101 -13.42 -14.72 -4.43
N ALA A 102 -13.99 -13.63 -4.96
CA ALA A 102 -13.27 -12.71 -5.85
C ALA A 102 -12.11 -12.01 -5.15
N LEU A 103 -12.32 -11.56 -3.90
CA LEU A 103 -11.30 -10.96 -3.06
C LEU A 103 -10.13 -11.93 -2.84
N ASN A 104 -10.42 -13.16 -2.43
CA ASN A 104 -9.43 -14.20 -2.17
C ASN A 104 -8.63 -14.55 -3.42
N MET A 105 -9.27 -14.61 -4.59
CA MET A 105 -8.55 -14.84 -5.86
C MET A 105 -7.57 -13.71 -6.18
N ILE A 106 -8.00 -12.45 -6.06
CA ILE A 106 -7.14 -11.28 -6.30
C ILE A 106 -5.96 -11.29 -5.33
N LEU A 107 -6.22 -11.42 -4.03
CA LEU A 107 -5.20 -11.38 -3.00
C LEU A 107 -4.22 -12.55 -3.09
N ARG A 108 -4.69 -13.78 -3.36
CA ARG A 108 -3.80 -14.94 -3.53
C ARG A 108 -2.88 -14.76 -4.73
N ASN A 109 -3.41 -14.34 -5.87
CA ASN A 109 -2.60 -14.11 -7.08
C ASN A 109 -1.56 -13.00 -6.86
N LEU A 110 -1.94 -11.96 -6.12
CA LEU A 110 -1.06 -10.85 -5.76
C LEU A 110 0.05 -11.33 -4.82
N PHE A 111 -0.31 -11.94 -3.70
CA PHE A 111 0.65 -12.34 -2.66
C PHE A 111 1.57 -13.48 -3.10
N GLN A 112 1.16 -14.33 -4.03
CA GLN A 112 2.05 -15.31 -4.67
C GLN A 112 3.22 -14.67 -5.43
N GLN A 113 3.06 -13.45 -5.92
CA GLN A 113 4.10 -12.71 -6.63
C GLN A 113 4.91 -11.79 -5.70
N GLU A 114 4.51 -11.66 -4.43
CA GLU A 114 5.03 -10.69 -3.48
C GLU A 114 5.74 -11.38 -2.31
N ALA A 115 7.03 -11.69 -2.48
CA ALA A 115 7.85 -12.41 -1.49
C ALA A 115 7.98 -11.71 -0.10
N THR A 116 7.60 -10.43 -0.03
CA THR A 116 7.59 -9.64 1.21
C THR A 116 6.41 -9.98 2.12
N VAL A 117 5.34 -10.58 1.59
CA VAL A 117 4.18 -11.02 2.37
C VAL A 117 4.48 -12.40 2.96
N LYS A 118 4.33 -12.54 4.29
CA LYS A 118 4.57 -13.81 4.99
C LYS A 118 3.30 -14.61 5.22
N ALA A 119 2.24 -13.92 5.59
CA ALA A 119 0.91 -14.48 5.75
C ALA A 119 -0.13 -13.39 5.54
N ALA A 120 -1.36 -13.79 5.24
CA ALA A 120 -2.50 -12.89 5.28
C ALA A 120 -3.74 -13.59 5.80
N PHE A 121 -4.53 -12.86 6.57
CA PHE A 121 -5.74 -13.32 7.22
C PHE A 121 -6.90 -12.40 6.86
N LEU A 122 -8.08 -12.98 6.71
CA LEU A 122 -9.32 -12.25 6.45
C LEU A 122 -10.31 -12.55 7.57
N THR A 123 -10.74 -11.50 8.26
CA THR A 123 -11.63 -11.57 9.43
C THR A 123 -12.80 -10.62 9.22
N GLU A 124 -14.00 -11.01 9.63
CA GLU A 124 -15.13 -10.09 9.74
C GLU A 124 -15.12 -9.47 11.13
N LEU A 125 -15.19 -8.14 11.19
CA LEU A 125 -15.30 -7.39 12.43
C LEU A 125 -16.69 -6.75 12.52
N HIS A 126 -17.31 -6.87 13.69
CA HIS A 126 -18.48 -6.10 14.07
C HIS A 126 -18.04 -5.09 15.12
N ARG A 127 -17.98 -3.80 14.74
CA ARG A 127 -17.70 -2.72 15.70
C ARG A 127 -18.93 -2.52 16.58
N GLN A 128 -18.74 -2.43 17.89
CA GLN A 128 -19.81 -2.14 18.85
C GLN A 128 -19.81 -0.66 19.27
N ASP A 129 -19.45 0.23 18.34
CA ASP A 129 -19.50 1.69 18.53
C ASP A 129 -20.80 2.29 17.94
N GLU A 130 -20.88 3.63 17.88
CA GLU A 130 -22.03 4.35 17.32
C GLU A 130 -22.35 3.97 15.86
N SER A 131 -21.36 3.48 15.09
CA SER A 131 -21.55 3.09 13.70
C SER A 131 -22.18 1.70 13.57
N ALA A 132 -22.02 0.84 14.58
CA ALA A 132 -22.36 -0.59 14.54
C ALA A 132 -21.90 -1.28 13.24
N ALA A 133 -20.78 -0.83 12.65
CA ALA A 133 -20.36 -1.22 11.32
C ALA A 133 -19.83 -2.66 11.29
N VAL A 134 -20.21 -3.39 10.23
CA VAL A 134 -19.64 -4.70 9.90
C VAL A 134 -18.67 -4.53 8.73
N ILE A 135 -17.42 -4.96 8.91
CA ILE A 135 -16.34 -4.79 7.93
C ILE A 135 -15.57 -6.09 7.73
N LEU A 136 -14.92 -6.23 6.58
CA LEU A 136 -13.86 -7.20 6.36
C LEU A 136 -12.52 -6.55 6.73
N LEU A 137 -11.73 -7.20 7.56
CA LEU A 137 -10.39 -6.77 7.91
C LEU A 137 -9.36 -7.73 7.30
N LEU A 138 -8.55 -7.20 6.38
CA LEU A 138 -7.39 -7.86 5.84
C LEU A 138 -6.18 -7.57 6.74
N THR A 139 -5.67 -8.61 7.41
CA THR A 139 -4.40 -8.51 8.15
C THR A 139 -3.28 -9.10 7.31
N VAL A 140 -2.25 -8.30 7.01
CA VAL A 140 -1.07 -8.75 6.25
C VAL A 140 0.18 -8.75 7.12
N VAL A 141 0.86 -9.90 7.18
CA VAL A 141 2.13 -10.01 7.90
C VAL A 141 3.27 -9.64 6.95
N ALA A 142 3.88 -8.48 7.17
CA ALA A 142 4.95 -7.94 6.33
C ALA A 142 5.79 -6.91 7.10
N ALA A 143 7.09 -6.85 6.78
CA ALA A 143 8.00 -5.91 7.41
C ALA A 143 7.56 -4.45 7.18
N LYS A 144 7.72 -3.55 8.17
CA LYS A 144 7.34 -2.12 8.04
C LYS A 144 7.88 -1.45 6.77
N ALA A 145 9.08 -1.82 6.35
CA ALA A 145 9.70 -1.34 5.11
C ALA A 145 8.90 -1.63 3.83
N HIS A 146 7.88 -2.48 3.88
CA HIS A 146 7.08 -2.90 2.73
C HIS A 146 5.59 -2.59 2.86
N GLN A 147 5.12 -2.15 4.02
CA GLN A 147 3.68 -2.01 4.32
C GLN A 147 3.01 -0.98 3.41
N GLU A 148 3.58 0.23 3.28
CA GLU A 148 3.03 1.27 2.41
C GLU A 148 2.93 0.82 0.93
N ARG A 149 4.01 0.22 0.40
CA ARG A 149 4.03 -0.35 -0.95
C ARG A 149 2.96 -1.42 -1.13
N LEU A 150 2.81 -2.30 -0.15
CA LEU A 150 1.81 -3.37 -0.20
C LEU A 150 0.38 -2.82 -0.15
N LEU A 151 0.12 -1.78 0.67
CA LEU A 151 -1.17 -1.11 0.72
C LEU A 151 -1.53 -0.51 -0.66
N GLN A 152 -0.61 0.24 -1.26
CA GLN A 152 -0.81 0.84 -2.58
C GLN A 152 -1.00 -0.22 -3.67
N LEU A 153 -0.22 -1.31 -3.62
CA LEU A 153 -0.34 -2.43 -4.54
C LEU A 153 -1.69 -3.16 -4.41
N VAL A 154 -2.16 -3.42 -3.18
CA VAL A 154 -3.47 -4.04 -2.93
C VAL A 154 -4.60 -3.12 -3.42
N ALA A 155 -4.54 -1.83 -3.12
CA ALA A 155 -5.52 -0.85 -3.59
C ALA A 155 -5.57 -0.78 -5.12
N LEU A 156 -4.40 -0.82 -5.78
CA LEU A 156 -4.30 -0.87 -7.24
C LEU A 156 -4.93 -2.15 -7.80
N ALA A 157 -4.66 -3.31 -7.19
CA ALA A 157 -5.24 -4.58 -7.60
C ALA A 157 -6.77 -4.60 -7.47
N PHE A 158 -7.32 -4.05 -6.39
CA PHE A 158 -8.77 -3.94 -6.20
C PHE A 158 -9.41 -3.04 -7.25
N LYS A 159 -8.77 -1.91 -7.57
CA LYS A 159 -9.25 -1.00 -8.61
C LYS A 159 -9.22 -1.65 -9.98
N ALA A 160 -8.11 -2.29 -10.34
CA ALA A 160 -7.93 -2.95 -11.63
C ALA A 160 -8.88 -4.14 -11.83
N GLY A 161 -9.14 -4.90 -10.76
CA GLY A 161 -10.08 -6.02 -10.78
C GLY A 161 -11.56 -5.63 -10.72
N ALA A 162 -11.88 -4.32 -10.67
CA ALA A 162 -13.23 -3.80 -10.46
C ALA A 162 -13.97 -4.53 -9.31
N LEU A 163 -13.23 -4.77 -8.21
CA LEU A 163 -13.70 -5.60 -7.11
C LEU A 163 -14.97 -5.00 -6.48
N LYS A 164 -16.01 -5.83 -6.35
CA LYS A 164 -17.24 -5.49 -5.65
C LYS A 164 -17.34 -6.35 -4.40
N LEU A 165 -17.44 -5.70 -3.24
CA LEU A 165 -17.59 -6.35 -1.95
C LEU A 165 -18.96 -6.05 -1.37
N ALA A 166 -19.51 -7.02 -0.64
CA ALA A 166 -20.76 -6.84 0.10
C ALA A 166 -20.55 -6.01 1.39
N LEU A 167 -19.33 -6.04 1.94
CA LEU A 167 -18.92 -5.29 3.12
C LEU A 167 -17.71 -4.41 2.77
N PRO A 168 -17.52 -3.27 3.46
CA PRO A 168 -16.28 -2.50 3.39
C PRO A 168 -15.07 -3.36 3.75
N ILE A 169 -13.90 -2.98 3.24
CA ILE A 169 -12.64 -3.65 3.55
C ILE A 169 -11.64 -2.66 4.15
N ASP A 170 -11.15 -3.02 5.33
CA ASP A 170 -10.03 -2.36 5.98
C ASP A 170 -8.80 -3.26 5.86
N MET A 171 -7.62 -2.63 5.96
CA MET A 171 -6.35 -3.33 5.90
C MET A 171 -5.47 -2.89 7.06
N ARG A 172 -4.84 -3.86 7.73
CA ARG A 172 -3.82 -3.62 8.75
C ARG A 172 -2.61 -4.51 8.52
N PHE A 173 -1.52 -4.18 9.20
CA PHE A 173 -0.27 -4.93 9.12
C PHE A 173 0.19 -5.44 10.49
N LEU A 174 0.87 -6.57 10.47
CA LEU A 174 1.67 -7.09 11.60
C LEU A 174 3.11 -7.31 11.13
N GLU A 175 4.07 -7.08 12.01
CA GLU A 175 5.48 -7.34 11.73
C GLU A 175 5.78 -8.85 11.77
N PRO A 176 6.72 -9.36 10.93
CA PRO A 176 7.14 -10.74 11.01
C PRO A 176 7.73 -11.06 12.39
N GLY A 177 7.17 -12.07 13.06
CA GLY A 177 7.60 -12.49 14.40
C GLY A 177 6.74 -11.93 15.54
N GLU A 178 5.84 -10.98 15.26
CA GLU A 178 4.77 -10.64 16.21
C GLU A 178 3.82 -11.83 16.37
N SER A 179 3.25 -11.97 17.57
CA SER A 179 2.26 -13.03 17.83
C SER A 179 0.96 -12.70 17.12
N LEU A 180 0.36 -13.71 16.47
CA LEU A 180 -0.97 -13.58 15.87
C LEU A 180 -2.01 -13.35 16.97
N ASP A 181 -2.69 -12.21 16.88
CA ASP A 181 -3.72 -11.81 17.84
C ASP A 181 -5.06 -12.51 17.61
N GLU A 182 -6.03 -12.23 18.48
CA GLU A 182 -7.36 -12.82 18.42
C GLU A 182 -8.04 -12.58 17.06
N ILE A 183 -7.86 -11.40 16.46
CA ILE A 183 -8.40 -11.05 15.13
C ILE A 183 -7.87 -12.02 14.07
N CYS A 184 -6.58 -12.35 14.07
CA CYS A 184 -6.03 -13.32 13.13
C CYS A 184 -6.57 -14.73 13.38
N ASN A 185 -6.67 -15.12 14.66
CA ASN A 185 -7.11 -16.45 15.07
C ASN A 185 -8.62 -16.68 14.87
N GLY A 186 -9.43 -15.62 14.90
CA GLY A 186 -10.87 -15.67 14.66
C GLY A 186 -11.27 -15.62 13.18
N GLY A 187 -10.33 -15.32 12.28
CA GLY A 187 -10.56 -15.22 10.84
C GLY A 187 -10.16 -16.48 10.05
N VAL A 188 -9.95 -16.28 8.74
CA VAL A 188 -9.47 -17.32 7.82
C VAL A 188 -8.12 -16.92 7.25
N GLN A 189 -7.14 -17.81 7.31
CA GLN A 189 -5.86 -17.61 6.63
C GLN A 189 -6.03 -17.76 5.11
N ILE A 190 -5.73 -16.70 4.37
CA ILE A 190 -5.87 -16.65 2.91
C ILE A 190 -4.54 -16.78 2.18
N PHE A 191 -3.42 -16.57 2.88
CA PHE A 191 -2.07 -16.71 2.34
C PHE A 191 -1.05 -17.03 3.44
N GLY A 192 0.05 -17.69 3.07
CA GLY A 192 1.05 -18.21 3.99
C GLY A 192 0.58 -19.53 4.61
N ALA A 193 1.51 -20.45 4.85
CA ALA A 193 1.34 -21.69 5.59
C ALA A 193 2.68 -21.98 6.29
#